data_AF-A0A4Y1VEW8-F1
#
_entry.id   AF-A0A4Y1VEW8-F1
#
_cell.length_a   1.000
_cell.length_b   1.000
_cell.length_c   1.000
_cell.angle_alpha   90.00
_cell.angle_beta   90.00
_cell.angle_gamma   90.00
#
_symmetry.space_group_name_H-M   'P 1'
#
loop_
_entity.id
_entity.type
_entity.pdbx_description
1 polymer ?
#
loop_
_entity_poly.entity_id
_entity_poly.type
_entity_poly.pdbx_seq_one_letter_code
_entity_poly.pdbx_strand_id
1 'polypeptide(L)'
;MQNLILQNAIWYVFCDIIIDNKLYVIMDIFVYLTLCFTSLFTLMDPLGVMPVFLQMTDGMDTKERRYIALKACTIAFIILVLFTLSGRFLFHFFGISTNGFRIVGGIIIFKIGYDMLQAHFTHVKLNETERKEYSKDITITPLAIPMLCGPGAISSGITLMEDASEYTFKIVLLGVIALVCILSFFILWRPPSF
;
A
#
# COMPACT_ATOMS: atom_id res chain seq x y z
N MET A 1 49.08 26.89 21.47
CA MET A 1 48.98 25.69 20.61
C MET A 1 48.00 24.65 21.13
N GLN A 2 48.00 24.27 22.42
CA GLN A 2 47.06 23.27 22.99
C GLN A 2 45.56 23.60 22.85
N ASN A 3 45.14 24.87 22.99
CA ASN A 3 43.72 25.25 22.88
C ASN A 3 43.12 25.06 21.48
N LEU A 4 43.91 25.17 20.41
CA LEU A 4 43.47 24.94 19.03
C LEU A 4 43.27 23.45 18.72
N ILE A 5 44.08 22.58 19.31
CA ILE A 5 43.99 21.12 19.13
C ILE A 5 42.75 20.58 19.84
N LEU A 6 42.45 21.08 21.05
CA LEU A 6 41.23 20.73 21.79
C LEU A 6 39.95 21.22 21.09
N GLN A 7 39.94 22.43 20.52
CA GLN A 7 38.80 22.92 19.75
C GLN A 7 38.54 22.09 18.48
N ASN A 8 39.60 21.69 17.77
CA ASN A 8 39.46 20.83 16.59
C ASN A 8 38.97 19.43 16.97
N ALA A 9 39.48 18.83 18.05
CA ALA A 9 39.02 17.52 18.52
C ALA A 9 37.54 17.51 18.91
N ILE A 10 37.05 18.58 19.56
CA ILE A 10 35.62 18.75 19.87
C ILE A 10 34.79 18.90 18.58
N TRP A 11 35.29 19.66 17.60
CA TRP A 11 34.64 19.78 16.29
C TRP A 11 34.56 18.46 15.54
N TYR A 12 35.61 17.63 15.57
CA TYR A 12 35.61 16.30 14.93
C TYR A 12 34.64 15.34 15.62
N VAL A 13 34.65 15.27 16.95
CA VAL A 13 33.70 14.42 17.71
C VAL A 13 32.25 14.88 17.47
N PHE A 14 32.00 16.18 17.39
CA PHE A 14 30.68 16.72 17.09
C PHE A 14 30.25 16.43 15.64
N CYS A 15 31.17 16.54 14.68
CA CYS A 15 30.93 16.13 13.30
C CYS A 15 30.68 14.63 13.18
N ASP A 16 31.46 13.77 13.85
CA ASP A 16 31.28 12.32 13.83
C ASP A 16 29.94 11.92 14.46
N ILE A 17 29.54 12.51 15.60
CA ILE A 17 28.22 12.28 16.21
C ILE A 17 27.08 12.73 15.27
N ILE A 18 27.25 13.87 14.57
CA ILE A 18 26.25 14.35 13.60
C ILE A 18 26.20 13.44 12.37
N ILE A 19 27.35 12.99 11.87
CA ILE A 19 27.45 12.11 10.71
C ILE A 19 26.84 10.74 11.04
N ASP A 20 27.16 10.18 12.21
CA ASP A 20 26.61 8.93 12.70
C ASP A 20 25.08 9.04 12.85
N ASN A 21 24.58 10.05 13.56
CA ASN A 21 23.14 10.25 13.74
C ASN A 21 22.41 10.41 12.40
N LYS A 22 23.01 11.12 11.43
CA LYS A 22 22.44 11.28 10.09
C LYS A 22 22.49 9.97 9.29
N LEU A 23 23.52 9.16 9.45
CA LEU A 23 23.62 7.82 8.83
C LEU A 23 22.56 6.87 9.39
N TYR A 24 22.34 6.86 10.71
CA TYR A 24 21.31 6.05 11.37
C TYR A 24 19.91 6.40 10.85
N VAL A 25 19.57 7.70 10.78
CA VAL A 25 18.28 8.15 10.23
C VAL A 25 18.09 7.74 8.76
N ILE A 26 19.14 7.85 7.94
CA ILE A 26 19.08 7.40 6.53
C ILE A 26 18.85 5.89 6.45
N MET A 27 19.51 5.12 7.33
CA MET A 27 19.35 3.67 7.39
C MET A 27 17.93 3.28 7.81
N ASP A 28 17.36 3.94 8.82
CA ASP A 28 15.99 3.71 9.27
C ASP A 28 14.96 4.03 8.18
N ILE A 29 15.16 5.14 7.46
CA ILE A 29 14.31 5.50 6.31
C ILE A 29 14.39 4.42 5.22
N PHE A 30 15.59 3.91 4.92
CA PHE A 30 15.77 2.87 3.91
C PHE A 30 15.09 1.55 4.32
N VAL A 31 15.24 1.15 5.58
CA VAL A 31 14.58 -0.04 6.15
C VAL A 31 13.07 0.12 6.09
N TYR A 32 12.54 1.26 6.56
CA TYR A 32 11.11 1.54 6.57
C TYR A 32 10.52 1.61 5.15
N LEU A 33 11.23 2.23 4.21
CA LEU A 33 10.84 2.27 2.80
C LEU A 33 10.72 0.85 2.23
N THR A 34 11.73 0.01 2.46
CA THR A 34 11.74 -1.38 1.98
C THR A 34 10.62 -2.19 2.60
N LEU A 35 10.36 -2.01 3.90
CA LEU A 35 9.25 -2.65 4.60
C LEU A 35 7.89 -2.24 4.02
N CYS A 36 7.65 -0.94 3.85
CA CYS A 36 6.41 -0.43 3.27
C CYS A 36 6.21 -0.94 1.85
N PHE A 37 7.27 -0.89 1.05
CA PHE A 37 7.24 -1.31 -0.35
C PHE A 37 6.91 -2.79 -0.48
N THR A 38 7.66 -3.66 0.19
CA THR A 38 7.43 -5.11 0.13
C THR A 38 6.07 -5.49 0.67
N SER A 39 5.62 -4.87 1.78
CA SER A 39 4.30 -5.12 2.36
C SER A 39 3.17 -4.75 1.41
N LEU A 40 3.17 -3.52 0.90
CA LEU A 40 2.09 -3.04 0.03
C LEU A 40 2.13 -3.70 -1.34
N PHE A 41 3.31 -3.88 -1.95
CA PHE A 41 3.44 -4.54 -3.25
C PHE A 41 2.96 -5.99 -3.19
N THR A 42 3.28 -6.72 -2.12
CA THR A 42 2.82 -8.11 -1.93
C THR A 42 1.32 -8.18 -1.70
N LEU A 43 0.75 -7.26 -0.90
CA LEU A 43 -0.67 -7.28 -0.56
C LEU A 43 -1.58 -6.76 -1.67
N MET A 44 -1.11 -5.81 -2.49
CA MET A 44 -1.84 -5.33 -3.67
C MET A 44 -1.75 -6.30 -4.86
N ASP A 45 -0.74 -7.19 -4.84
CA ASP A 45 -0.48 -8.24 -5.84
C ASP A 45 -0.82 -7.84 -7.29
N PRO A 46 -0.21 -6.76 -7.83
CA PRO A 46 -0.54 -6.29 -9.18
C PRO A 46 -0.30 -7.34 -10.27
N LEU A 47 0.60 -8.30 -10.00
CA LEU A 47 0.86 -9.43 -10.89
C LEU A 47 -0.29 -10.43 -10.88
N GLY A 48 -0.83 -10.78 -9.71
CA GLY A 48 -2.04 -11.61 -9.59
C GLY A 48 -3.31 -10.93 -10.07
N VAL A 49 -3.38 -9.60 -10.04
CA VAL A 49 -4.50 -8.83 -10.61
C VAL A 49 -4.51 -8.88 -12.14
N MET A 50 -3.35 -9.01 -12.79
CA MET A 50 -3.20 -8.91 -14.24
C MET A 50 -4.03 -9.92 -15.05
N PRO A 51 -4.07 -11.24 -14.74
CA PRO A 51 -4.90 -12.20 -15.47
C PRO A 51 -6.39 -11.87 -15.41
N VAL A 52 -6.88 -11.41 -14.26
CA VAL A 52 -8.28 -11.01 -14.08
C VAL A 52 -8.56 -9.73 -14.87
N PHE A 53 -7.66 -8.76 -14.83
CA PHE A 53 -7.75 -7.55 -15.64
C PHE A 53 -7.83 -7.86 -17.14
N LEU A 54 -7.00 -8.79 -17.63
CA LEU A 54 -7.01 -9.22 -19.03
C LEU A 54 -8.34 -9.88 -19.42
N GLN A 55 -8.88 -10.76 -18.58
CA GLN A 55 -10.19 -11.39 -18.81
C GLN A 55 -11.32 -10.36 -18.83
N MET A 56 -11.27 -9.36 -17.95
CA MET A 56 -12.30 -8.32 -17.85
C MET A 56 -12.23 -7.26 -18.96
N THR A 57 -11.07 -7.10 -19.60
CA THR A 57 -10.85 -6.13 -20.67
C THR A 57 -10.70 -6.79 -22.04
N ASP A 58 -11.04 -8.07 -22.14
CA ASP A 58 -11.04 -8.80 -23.40
C ASP A 58 -12.04 -8.19 -24.39
N GLY A 59 -11.62 -8.04 -25.66
CA GLY A 59 -12.40 -7.39 -26.70
C GLY A 59 -12.48 -5.85 -26.65
N MET A 60 -11.88 -5.18 -25.66
CA MET A 60 -11.84 -3.71 -25.58
C MET A 60 -10.70 -3.11 -26.41
N ASP A 61 -10.88 -1.87 -26.88
CA ASP A 61 -9.78 -1.14 -27.53
C ASP A 61 -8.65 -0.82 -26.53
N THR A 62 -7.43 -0.68 -27.05
CA THR A 62 -6.25 -0.37 -26.26
C THR A 62 -6.43 0.92 -25.45
N LYS A 63 -7.13 1.92 -25.99
CA LYS A 63 -7.41 3.18 -25.28
C LYS A 63 -8.32 2.98 -24.08
N GLU A 64 -9.37 2.17 -24.25
CA GLU A 64 -10.36 1.89 -23.22
C GLU A 64 -9.75 1.07 -22.08
N ARG A 65 -8.97 0.03 -22.43
CA ARG A 65 -8.21 -0.76 -21.45
C ARG A 65 -7.28 0.10 -20.60
N ARG A 66 -6.55 1.02 -21.23
CA ARG A 66 -5.62 1.95 -20.56
C ARG A 66 -6.34 2.92 -19.64
N TYR A 67 -7.52 3.40 -20.06
CA TYR A 67 -8.37 4.26 -19.24
C TYR A 67 -8.86 3.52 -17.98
N ILE A 68 -9.30 2.27 -18.13
CA ILE A 68 -9.72 1.43 -17.00
C ILE A 68 -8.55 1.21 -16.03
N ALA A 69 -7.37 0.86 -16.51
CA ALA A 69 -6.19 0.69 -15.66
C ALA A 69 -5.86 1.98 -14.87
N LEU A 70 -5.84 3.13 -15.55
CA LEU A 70 -5.56 4.42 -14.91
C LEU A 70 -6.60 4.74 -13.83
N LYS A 71 -7.88 4.61 -14.16
CA LYS A 71 -8.97 4.93 -13.26
C LYS A 71 -9.01 3.98 -12.06
N ALA A 72 -8.77 2.67 -12.25
CA ALA A 72 -8.70 1.71 -11.15
C ALA A 72 -7.54 2.00 -10.19
N CYS A 73 -6.33 2.23 -10.71
CA CYS A 73 -5.17 2.58 -9.89
C CYS A 73 -5.36 3.92 -9.16
N THR A 74 -6.01 4.90 -9.79
CA THR A 74 -6.33 6.19 -9.16
C THR A 74 -7.32 6.03 -8.01
N ILE A 75 -8.38 5.25 -8.21
CA ILE A 75 -9.37 4.97 -7.16
C ILE A 75 -8.71 4.20 -6.00
N ALA A 76 -7.91 3.18 -6.30
CA ALA A 76 -7.17 2.42 -5.29
C ALA A 76 -6.21 3.31 -4.48
N PHE A 77 -5.47 4.21 -5.15
CA PHE A 77 -4.60 5.19 -4.50
C PHE A 77 -5.38 6.09 -3.53
N ILE A 78 -6.50 6.67 -3.99
CA ILE A 78 -7.33 7.55 -3.17
C ILE A 78 -7.84 6.79 -1.93
N ILE A 79 -8.36 5.57 -2.10
CA ILE A 79 -8.86 4.77 -0.99
C ILE A 79 -7.74 4.44 -0.01
N LEU A 80 -6.60 3.97 -0.49
CA LEU A 80 -5.47 3.63 0.38
C LEU A 80 -5.00 4.85 1.17
N VAL A 81 -4.82 6.00 0.53
CA VAL A 81 -4.41 7.24 1.22
C VAL A 81 -5.46 7.67 2.24
N LEU A 82 -6.74 7.69 1.88
CA LEU A 82 -7.83 8.10 2.78
C LEU A 82 -7.89 7.21 4.03
N PHE A 83 -7.89 5.89 3.87
CA PHE A 83 -7.96 4.98 5.00
C PHE A 83 -6.68 5.00 5.84
N THR A 84 -5.52 5.02 5.19
CA THR A 84 -4.22 5.11 5.85
C THR A 84 -4.15 6.34 6.76
N LEU A 85 -4.56 7.51 6.28
CA LEU A 85 -4.58 8.74 7.06
C LEU A 85 -5.67 8.73 8.15
N SER A 86 -6.80 8.08 7.89
CA SER A 86 -7.93 8.01 8.84
C SER A 86 -7.73 6.98 9.95
N GLY A 87 -6.68 6.16 9.90
CA GLY A 87 -6.45 5.05 10.83
C GLY A 87 -6.49 5.44 12.31
N ARG A 88 -5.80 6.52 12.71
CA ARG A 88 -5.83 7.02 14.09
C ARG A 88 -7.22 7.44 14.55
N PHE A 89 -7.96 8.11 13.68
CA PHE A 89 -9.33 8.51 13.97
C PHE A 89 -10.21 7.28 14.18
N LEU A 90 -10.03 6.26 13.33
CA LEU A 90 -10.74 4.99 13.41
C LEU A 90 -10.47 4.27 14.74
N PHE A 91 -9.20 4.19 15.14
CA PHE A 91 -8.80 3.56 16.41
C PHE A 91 -9.36 4.28 17.64
N HIS A 92 -9.31 5.61 17.63
CA HIS A 92 -9.90 6.41 18.71
C HIS A 92 -11.42 6.26 18.78
N PHE A 93 -12.10 6.28 17.63
CA PHE A 93 -13.56 6.14 17.56
C PHE A 93 -14.05 4.77 18.07
N PHE A 94 -13.37 3.68 17.68
CA PHE A 94 -13.73 2.33 18.09
C PHE A 94 -13.15 1.91 19.45
N GLY A 95 -12.27 2.73 20.05
CA GLY A 95 -11.58 2.38 21.30
C GLY A 95 -10.67 1.15 21.17
N ILE A 96 -10.15 0.88 19.97
CA ILE A 96 -9.30 -0.28 19.69
C ILE A 96 -7.83 0.11 19.69
N SER A 97 -6.98 -0.80 20.17
CA SER A 97 -5.54 -0.64 20.05
C SER A 97 -5.07 -1.04 18.65
N THR A 98 -3.93 -0.47 18.27
CA THR A 98 -3.27 -0.73 16.98
C THR A 98 -2.83 -2.19 16.88
N ASN A 99 -2.39 -2.78 18.01
CA ASN A 99 -2.12 -4.20 18.14
C ASN A 99 -3.38 -5.06 17.94
N GLY A 100 -4.53 -4.65 18.49
CA GLY A 100 -5.80 -5.34 18.25
C GLY A 100 -6.19 -5.33 16.77
N PHE A 101 -6.00 -4.19 16.10
CA PHE A 101 -6.26 -4.07 14.66
C PHE A 101 -5.34 -4.96 13.82
N ARG A 102 -4.04 -5.08 14.19
CA ARG A 102 -3.10 -6.02 13.53
C ARG A 102 -3.56 -7.45 13.61
N ILE A 103 -4.06 -7.88 14.78
CA ILE A 103 -4.56 -9.24 14.98
C ILE A 103 -5.76 -9.49 14.05
N VAL A 104 -6.73 -8.56 14.03
CA VAL A 104 -7.91 -8.67 13.16
C VAL A 104 -7.54 -8.64 11.68
N GLY A 105 -6.68 -7.71 11.27
CA GLY A 105 -6.17 -7.61 9.89
C GLY A 105 -5.46 -8.89 9.45
N GLY A 106 -4.62 -9.46 10.32
CA GLY A 106 -3.96 -10.74 10.10
C GLY A 106 -4.95 -11.90 9.94
N ILE A 107 -5.99 -11.97 10.78
CA ILE A 107 -7.06 -12.97 10.66
C ILE A 107 -7.80 -12.83 9.33
N ILE A 108 -8.09 -11.60 8.88
CA ILE A 108 -8.76 -11.34 7.60
C ILE A 108 -7.88 -11.83 6.43
N ILE A 109 -6.61 -11.47 6.41
CA ILE A 109 -5.66 -11.91 5.36
C ILE A 109 -5.51 -13.43 5.37
N PHE A 110 -5.37 -14.04 6.55
CA PHE A 110 -5.28 -15.49 6.69
C PHE A 110 -6.52 -16.19 6.14
N LYS A 111 -7.72 -15.70 6.46
CA LYS A 111 -8.97 -16.24 5.94
C LYS A 111 -9.05 -16.11 4.42
N ILE A 112 -8.66 -14.97 3.85
CA ILE A 112 -8.65 -14.77 2.39
C ILE A 112 -7.71 -15.80 1.72
N GLY A 113 -6.51 -15.98 2.26
CA GLY A 113 -5.57 -16.99 1.75
C GLY A 113 -6.09 -18.42 1.89
N TYR A 114 -6.78 -18.74 2.99
CA TYR A 114 -7.38 -20.05 3.22
C TYR A 114 -8.56 -20.33 2.27
N ASP A 115 -9.40 -19.33 2.01
CA ASP A 115 -10.50 -19.40 1.04
C ASP A 115 -9.93 -19.64 -0.38
N MET A 116 -8.82 -18.96 -0.73
CA MET A 116 -8.10 -19.17 -1.99
C MET A 116 -7.57 -20.61 -2.16
N LEU A 117 -6.99 -21.21 -1.10
CA LEU A 117 -6.51 -22.60 -1.14
C LEU A 117 -7.64 -23.61 -1.36
N GLN A 118 -8.85 -23.30 -0.90
CA GLN A 118 -10.03 -24.13 -1.11
C GLN A 118 -10.69 -23.92 -2.47
N ALA A 119 -10.12 -23.05 -3.33
CA ALA A 119 -10.76 -22.56 -4.55
C ALA A 119 -12.17 -21.97 -4.31
N HIS A 120 -12.48 -21.59 -3.07
CA HIS A 120 -13.63 -20.75 -2.78
C HIS A 120 -13.23 -19.34 -3.17
N PHE A 121 -13.51 -18.97 -4.42
CA PHE A 121 -13.66 -17.57 -4.74
C PHE A 121 -14.81 -17.08 -3.87
N THR A 122 -14.51 -16.40 -2.77
CA THR A 122 -15.49 -15.68 -1.98
C THR A 122 -16.07 -14.62 -2.90
N HIS A 123 -17.06 -15.01 -3.69
CA HIS A 123 -17.97 -14.10 -4.34
C HIS A 123 -18.55 -13.29 -3.20
N VAL A 124 -18.15 -12.03 -3.10
CA VAL A 124 -18.93 -11.04 -2.38
C VAL A 124 -20.34 -11.22 -2.92
N LYS A 125 -21.24 -11.80 -2.12
CA LYS A 125 -22.63 -12.05 -2.47
C LYS A 125 -23.31 -10.69 -2.61
N LEU A 126 -23.08 -10.03 -3.74
CA LEU A 126 -23.85 -8.88 -4.17
C LEU A 126 -25.21 -9.42 -4.56
N ASN A 127 -26.28 -8.89 -3.97
CA ASN A 127 -27.64 -9.21 -4.40
C ASN A 127 -27.78 -8.87 -5.89
N GLU A 128 -28.60 -9.61 -6.66
CA GLU A 128 -28.70 -9.42 -8.12
C GLU A 128 -29.11 -7.99 -8.54
N THR A 129 -29.77 -7.25 -7.65
CA THR A 129 -30.10 -5.83 -7.79
C THR A 129 -28.89 -4.92 -7.63
N GLU A 130 -28.02 -5.16 -6.63
CA GLU A 130 -26.75 -4.44 -6.47
C GLU A 130 -25.78 -4.80 -7.60
N ARG A 131 -25.79 -6.06 -8.06
CA ARG A 131 -24.97 -6.51 -9.19
C ARG A 131 -25.20 -5.68 -10.44
N LYS A 132 -26.44 -5.30 -10.79
CA LYS A 132 -26.70 -4.50 -12.01
C LYS A 132 -26.22 -3.05 -11.93
N GLU A 133 -26.12 -2.49 -10.72
CA GLU A 133 -25.64 -1.13 -10.49
C GLU A 133 -24.11 -1.09 -10.32
N TYR A 134 -23.53 -2.09 -9.64
CA TYR A 134 -22.08 -2.30 -9.52
C TYR A 134 -21.42 -2.87 -10.78
N SER A 135 -22.12 -3.65 -11.61
CA SER A 135 -21.59 -4.23 -12.86
C SER A 135 -21.43 -3.24 -14.01
N LYS A 136 -21.85 -1.97 -13.86
CA LYS A 136 -21.66 -0.97 -14.91
C LYS A 136 -20.23 -0.42 -15.00
N ASP A 137 -19.40 -0.62 -13.97
CA ASP A 137 -18.06 -0.06 -13.94
C ASP A 137 -17.05 -1.09 -13.40
N ILE A 138 -16.59 -1.97 -14.29
CA ILE A 138 -15.51 -2.97 -14.03
C ILE A 138 -14.25 -2.35 -13.41
N THR A 139 -14.11 -1.03 -13.56
CA THR A 139 -13.03 -0.24 -12.98
C THR A 139 -13.09 -0.17 -11.45
N ILE A 140 -14.29 -0.08 -10.87
CA ILE A 140 -14.50 0.09 -9.43
C ILE A 140 -14.55 -1.27 -8.75
N THR A 141 -15.34 -2.20 -9.30
CA THR A 141 -15.49 -3.55 -8.75
C THR A 141 -15.32 -4.58 -9.87
N PRO A 142 -14.44 -5.59 -9.72
CA PRO A 142 -13.59 -5.88 -8.57
C PRO A 142 -12.21 -5.18 -8.62
N LEU A 143 -11.87 -4.46 -9.69
CA LEU A 143 -10.49 -4.08 -10.01
C LEU A 143 -9.86 -3.09 -8.99
N ALA A 144 -10.53 -1.98 -8.68
CA ALA A 144 -10.07 -1.10 -7.61
C ALA A 144 -10.36 -1.73 -6.24
N ILE A 145 -11.62 -2.12 -5.98
CA ILE A 145 -12.07 -2.80 -4.76
C ILE A 145 -12.67 -4.16 -5.14
N PRO A 146 -12.21 -5.29 -4.57
CA PRO A 146 -11.20 -5.44 -3.52
C PRO A 146 -9.80 -5.77 -4.05
N MET A 147 -9.56 -5.81 -5.36
CA MET A 147 -8.31 -6.38 -5.89
C MET A 147 -7.08 -5.52 -5.58
N LEU A 148 -7.07 -4.24 -5.99
CA LEU A 148 -5.92 -3.35 -5.75
C LEU A 148 -5.90 -2.78 -4.32
N CYS A 149 -7.02 -2.28 -3.79
CA CYS A 149 -7.11 -1.77 -2.42
C CYS A 149 -7.82 -2.76 -1.50
N GLY A 150 -7.36 -4.01 -1.49
CA GLY A 150 -7.93 -5.05 -0.66
C GLY A 150 -7.84 -4.77 0.84
N PRO A 151 -8.60 -5.52 1.66
CA PRO A 151 -8.60 -5.35 3.11
C PRO A 151 -7.21 -5.52 3.73
N GLY A 152 -6.36 -6.37 3.15
CA GLY A 152 -4.97 -6.53 3.55
C GLY A 152 -4.14 -5.26 3.34
N ALA A 153 -4.19 -4.68 2.13
CA ALA A 153 -3.47 -3.45 1.81
C ALA A 153 -3.94 -2.26 2.67
N ILE A 154 -5.26 -2.13 2.89
CA ILE A 154 -5.84 -1.11 3.77
C ILE A 154 -5.35 -1.31 5.22
N SER A 155 -5.43 -2.53 5.75
CA SER A 155 -5.00 -2.83 7.11
C SER A 155 -3.51 -2.56 7.32
N SER A 156 -2.69 -2.91 6.33
CA SER A 156 -1.25 -2.68 6.35
C SER A 156 -0.93 -1.18 6.30
N GLY A 157 -1.57 -0.42 5.40
CA GLY A 157 -1.41 1.03 5.32
C GLY A 157 -1.72 1.73 6.64
N ILE A 158 -2.87 1.44 7.25
CA ILE A 158 -3.25 1.97 8.56
C ILE A 158 -2.20 1.63 9.64
N THR A 159 -1.74 0.38 9.65
CA THR A 159 -0.77 -0.10 10.64
C THR A 159 0.59 0.60 10.49
N LEU A 160 1.10 0.68 9.27
CA LEU A 160 2.37 1.31 8.94
C LEU A 160 2.34 2.82 9.24
N MET A 161 1.19 3.47 9.01
CA MET A 161 1.00 4.90 9.33
C MET A 161 1.02 5.16 10.83
N GLU A 162 0.55 4.20 11.63
CA GLU A 162 0.66 4.32 13.08
C GLU A 162 2.10 4.14 13.56
N ASP A 163 2.84 3.18 13.01
CA ASP A 163 4.25 2.95 13.33
C ASP A 163 5.14 4.15 12.96
N ALA A 164 4.73 4.94 11.96
CA ALA A 164 5.40 6.17 11.59
C ALA A 164 5.21 7.26 12.66
N SER A 165 6.12 7.29 13.63
CA SER A 165 6.17 8.30 14.70
C SER A 165 6.47 9.70 14.16
N GLU A 166 7.43 9.82 13.24
CA GLU A 166 7.86 11.09 12.66
C GLU A 166 7.16 11.40 11.32
N TYR A 167 7.04 12.70 11.02
CA TYR A 167 6.46 13.16 9.75
C TYR A 167 7.23 12.64 8.52
N THR A 168 8.54 12.46 8.63
CA THR A 168 9.38 11.91 7.56
C THR A 168 8.90 10.52 7.13
N PHE A 169 8.69 9.60 8.07
CA PHE A 169 8.22 8.24 7.77
C PHE A 169 6.81 8.24 7.17
N LYS A 170 5.93 9.15 7.60
CA LYS A 170 4.58 9.29 7.01
C LYS A 170 4.64 9.71 5.55
N ILE A 171 5.51 10.66 5.22
CA ILE A 171 5.73 11.09 3.82
C ILE A 171 6.31 9.94 2.99
N VAL A 172 7.26 9.19 3.55
CA VAL A 172 7.82 7.99 2.90
C VAL A 172 6.72 6.98 2.60
N LEU A 173 5.85 6.68 3.57
CA LEU A 173 4.73 5.75 3.36
C LEU A 173 3.78 6.20 2.25
N LEU A 174 3.37 7.48 2.25
CA LEU A 174 2.52 8.02 1.18
C LEU A 174 3.21 7.97 -0.18
N GLY A 175 4.52 8.25 -0.22
CA GLY A 175 5.35 8.11 -1.41
C GLY A 175 5.42 6.66 -1.92
N VAL A 176 5.51 5.69 -1.01
CA VAL A 176 5.48 4.26 -1.35
C VAL A 176 4.11 3.83 -1.86
N ILE A 177 3.01 4.27 -1.25
CA ILE A 177 1.65 4.00 -1.76
C ILE A 177 1.52 4.51 -3.20
N ALA A 178 1.97 5.75 -3.48
CA ALA A 178 1.99 6.30 -4.83
C ALA A 178 2.86 5.46 -5.78
N LEU A 179 4.07 5.10 -5.35
CA LEU A 179 5.00 4.28 -6.13
C LEU A 179 4.38 2.92 -6.50
N VAL A 180 3.79 2.21 -5.54
CA VAL A 180 3.17 0.90 -5.79
C VAL A 180 1.99 1.06 -6.75
N CYS A 181 1.11 2.05 -6.56
CA CYS A 181 0.01 2.30 -7.50
C CYS A 181 0.49 2.63 -8.92
N ILE A 182 1.58 3.39 -9.05
CA ILE A 182 2.20 3.70 -10.36
C ILE A 182 2.77 2.42 -10.99
N LEU A 183 3.45 1.57 -10.22
CA LEU A 183 3.95 0.28 -10.70
C LEU A 183 2.80 -0.64 -11.13
N SER A 184 1.73 -0.73 -10.34
CA SER A 184 0.51 -1.46 -10.71
C SER A 184 -0.05 -0.95 -12.03
N PHE A 185 -0.13 0.37 -12.22
CA PHE A 185 -0.56 0.97 -13.47
C PHE A 185 0.33 0.57 -14.65
N PHE A 186 1.66 0.62 -14.51
CA PHE A 186 2.58 0.20 -15.57
C PHE A 186 2.45 -1.28 -15.93
N ILE A 187 2.25 -2.14 -14.93
CA ILE A 187 2.02 -3.59 -15.12
C ILE A 187 0.73 -3.81 -15.92
N LEU A 188 -0.37 -3.15 -15.54
CA LEU A 188 -1.67 -3.28 -16.22
C LEU A 188 -1.70 -2.59 -17.59
N TRP A 189 -0.88 -1.56 -17.79
CA TRP A 189 -0.75 -0.85 -19.07
C TRP A 189 -0.09 -1.70 -20.14
N ARG A 190 0.93 -2.48 -19.75
CA ARG A 190 1.70 -3.37 -20.63
C ARG A 190 1.51 -4.83 -20.20
N PRO A 191 0.31 -5.41 -20.34
CA PRO A 191 0.15 -6.83 -20.12
C PRO A 191 1.05 -7.57 -21.13
N PRO A 192 1.78 -8.61 -20.69
CA PRO A 192 2.57 -9.42 -21.61
C PRO A 192 1.64 -10.05 -22.64
N SER A 193 2.03 -9.97 -23.91
CA SER A 193 1.42 -10.75 -24.99
C SER A 193 1.83 -12.21 -24.79
N PHE A 194 1.06 -12.96 -24.01
CA PHE A 194 1.17 -14.41 -23.91
C PHE A 194 0.44 -15.08 -25.06
#